data_AF-A0A2N9EN63-F1
#
_entry.id   AF-A0A2N9EN63-F1
#
_cell.length_a   1.000
_cell.length_b   1.000
_cell.length_c   1.000
_cell.angle_alpha   90.00
_cell.angle_beta   90.00
_cell.angle_gamma   90.00
#
_symmetry.space_group_name_H-M   'P 1'
#
loop_
_entity.id
_entity.type
_entity.pdbx_description
1 polymer ?
#
loop_
_entity_poly.entity_id
_entity_poly.type
_entity_poly.pdbx_seq_one_letter_code
_entity_poly.pdbx_strand_id
1 'polypeptide(L)'
;MGVGENAIGNKVDRLPGEAKEILKSLAANWGDVFDVNELQVIPLKGAMTNEVYQIKWPTKIDDVSRKVLVRIYGEGVEVFFDRDDEIRTFEFISKHGQGPRLLGRFPNGRIEEFIHARTLSASDLHDPEISDLIASKMKEFHDLDMPGPKNVRLWDRLRNWLGAAKSLSLPEEAKAFCLDTVEEEISILEKELSGAYQRIGSLGDKTMF
;
A
#
# COMPACT_ATOMS: atom_id res chain seq x y z
N MET A 1 -34.16 -13.23 19.85
CA MET A 1 -33.25 -14.38 20.03
C MET A 1 -31.92 -13.96 19.43
N GLY A 2 -30.91 -13.80 20.29
CA GLY A 2 -29.62 -13.21 19.95
C GLY A 2 -28.83 -14.09 19.00
N VAL A 3 -28.29 -13.48 17.95
CA VAL A 3 -27.26 -14.09 17.11
C VAL A 3 -25.93 -13.84 17.80
N GLY A 4 -25.24 -14.94 18.10
CA GLY A 4 -24.11 -14.98 19.02
C GLY A 4 -22.96 -14.06 18.65
N GLU A 5 -22.55 -13.28 19.65
CA GLU A 5 -21.20 -12.75 19.79
C GLU A 5 -20.24 -13.94 19.90
N ASN A 6 -19.76 -14.42 18.76
CA ASN A 6 -18.68 -15.38 18.72
C ASN A 6 -17.42 -14.69 19.24
N ALA A 7 -16.94 -15.18 20.38
CA ALA A 7 -15.70 -14.82 21.04
C ALA A 7 -14.57 -14.52 20.05
N ILE A 8 -14.28 -13.23 19.87
CA ILE A 8 -13.06 -12.78 19.21
C ILE A 8 -11.93 -13.07 20.21
N GLY A 9 -11.35 -14.26 20.13
CA GLY A 9 -10.12 -14.57 20.85
C GLY A 9 -9.12 -13.45 20.58
N ASN A 10 -8.67 -12.79 21.64
CA ASN A 10 -7.98 -11.52 21.55
C ASN A 10 -6.64 -11.73 20.81
N LYS A 11 -6.57 -11.39 19.52
CA LYS A 11 -5.38 -11.63 18.66
C LYS A 11 -4.25 -10.63 18.92
N VAL A 12 -4.23 -10.03 20.11
CA VAL A 12 -3.24 -9.04 20.53
C VAL A 12 -1.83 -9.61 20.49
N ASP A 13 -1.66 -10.92 20.69
CA ASP A 13 -0.37 -11.60 20.58
C ASP A 13 0.25 -11.56 19.18
N ARG A 14 -0.54 -11.26 18.14
CA ARG A 14 -0.05 -11.13 16.76
C ARG A 14 0.62 -9.78 16.49
N LEU A 15 0.46 -8.81 17.37
CA LEU A 15 1.10 -7.51 17.22
C LEU A 15 2.51 -7.54 17.83
N PRO A 16 3.55 -7.08 17.11
CA PRO A 16 4.88 -6.87 17.66
C PRO A 16 4.86 -5.97 18.90
N GLY A 17 5.79 -6.18 19.82
CA GLY A 17 5.88 -5.38 21.05
C GLY A 17 6.05 -3.89 20.77
N GLU A 18 6.86 -3.56 19.77
CA GLU A 18 7.10 -2.19 19.31
C GLU A 18 5.81 -1.53 18.79
N ALA A 19 4.97 -2.28 18.08
CA ALA A 19 3.69 -1.78 17.61
C ALA A 19 2.75 -1.49 18.79
N LYS A 20 2.73 -2.34 19.83
CA LYS A 20 1.94 -2.11 21.04
C LYS A 20 2.38 -0.86 21.80
N GLU A 21 3.68 -0.62 21.92
CA GLU A 21 4.21 0.59 22.58
C GLU A 21 3.86 1.88 21.82
N ILE A 22 3.89 1.84 20.48
CA ILE A 22 3.46 2.98 19.66
C ILE A 22 1.96 3.20 19.82
N LEU A 23 1.13 2.15 19.78
CA LEU A 23 -0.33 2.25 19.98
C LEU A 23 -0.66 2.86 21.35
N LYS A 24 0.02 2.42 22.41
CA LYS A 24 -0.11 2.97 23.76
C LYS A 24 0.24 4.45 23.81
N SER A 25 1.34 4.83 23.16
CA SER A 25 1.78 6.23 23.07
C SER A 25 0.78 7.09 22.28
N LEU A 26 0.22 6.57 21.20
CA LEU A 26 -0.81 7.26 20.40
C LEU A 26 -2.10 7.49 21.21
N ALA A 27 -2.58 6.46 21.89
CA ALA A 27 -3.76 6.58 22.75
C ALA A 27 -3.54 7.58 23.88
N ALA A 28 -2.38 7.57 24.55
CA ALA A 28 -2.04 8.55 25.57
C ALA A 28 -2.00 9.98 25.01
N ASN A 29 -1.39 10.19 23.83
CA ASN A 29 -1.33 11.50 23.16
C ASN A 29 -2.71 12.02 22.74
N TRP A 30 -3.64 11.12 22.42
CA TRP A 30 -5.03 11.47 22.11
C TRP A 30 -5.92 11.57 23.36
N GLY A 31 -5.36 11.36 24.54
CA GLY A 31 -6.06 11.45 25.81
C GLY A 31 -6.98 10.25 26.09
N ASP A 32 -6.85 9.16 25.35
CA ASP A 32 -7.67 7.95 25.47
C ASP A 32 -7.15 7.00 26.56
N VAL A 33 -7.99 6.08 27.02
CA VAL A 33 -7.56 4.99 27.91
C VAL A 33 -7.07 3.84 27.03
N PHE A 34 -5.84 3.39 27.28
CA PHE A 34 -5.26 2.27 26.57
C PHE A 34 -5.20 1.05 27.50
N ASP A 35 -6.21 0.19 27.39
CA ASP A 35 -6.13 -1.17 27.95
C ASP A 35 -5.86 -2.16 26.81
N VAL A 36 -4.75 -2.88 26.94
CA VAL A 36 -4.34 -3.95 26.02
C VAL A 36 -5.40 -5.05 25.95
N ASN A 37 -6.14 -5.29 27.04
CA ASN A 37 -7.19 -6.30 27.10
C ASN A 37 -8.46 -5.87 26.35
N GLU A 38 -8.72 -4.57 26.23
CA GLU A 38 -9.87 -4.01 25.51
C GLU A 38 -9.54 -3.70 24.02
N LEU A 39 -8.29 -3.92 23.63
CA LEU A 39 -7.80 -3.69 22.27
C LEU A 39 -8.40 -4.71 21.29
N GLN A 40 -9.21 -4.26 20.33
CA GLN A 40 -9.73 -5.13 19.29
C GLN A 40 -8.76 -5.17 18.11
N VAL A 41 -8.24 -6.36 17.81
CA VAL A 41 -7.32 -6.61 16.69
C VAL A 41 -8.04 -7.39 15.59
N ILE A 42 -8.39 -6.71 14.51
CA ILE A 42 -9.20 -7.25 13.43
C ILE A 42 -8.34 -7.42 12.17
N PRO A 43 -8.01 -8.65 11.74
CA PRO A 43 -7.24 -8.87 10.51
C PRO A 43 -8.07 -8.47 9.29
N LEU A 44 -7.48 -7.66 8.40
CA LEU A 44 -8.05 -7.31 7.12
C LEU A 44 -7.52 -8.29 6.05
N LYS A 45 -8.45 -8.94 5.34
CA LYS A 45 -8.12 -9.85 4.24
C LYS A 45 -7.84 -9.06 2.97
N GLY A 46 -7.03 -9.61 2.06
CA GLY A 46 -6.79 -9.06 0.72
C GLY A 46 -5.40 -8.48 0.48
N ALA A 47 -4.53 -8.45 1.50
CA ALA A 47 -3.12 -8.14 1.31
C ALA A 47 -2.34 -9.44 1.01
N MET A 48 -1.69 -9.51 -0.16
CA MET A 48 -0.90 -10.68 -0.57
C MET A 48 0.52 -10.68 0.03
N THR A 49 1.09 -9.49 0.25
CA THR A 49 2.50 -9.30 0.66
C THR A 49 2.67 -8.83 2.11
N ASN A 50 1.59 -8.41 2.76
CA ASN A 50 1.62 -7.75 4.07
C ASN A 50 0.52 -8.32 4.97
N GLU A 51 0.76 -8.36 6.29
CA GLU A 51 -0.31 -8.55 7.25
C GLU A 51 -0.88 -7.19 7.64
N VAL A 52 -2.19 -7.02 7.49
CA VAL A 52 -2.86 -5.76 7.79
C VAL A 52 -3.90 -5.99 8.87
N TYR A 53 -3.82 -5.21 9.94
CA TYR A 53 -4.72 -5.28 11.07
C TYR A 53 -5.38 -3.92 11.28
N GLN A 54 -6.71 -3.92 11.40
CA GLN A 54 -7.43 -2.79 11.95
C GLN A 54 -7.45 -2.92 13.47
N ILE A 55 -6.96 -1.90 14.15
CA ILE A 55 -6.90 -1.84 15.60
C ILE A 55 -7.97 -0.87 16.09
N LYS A 56 -8.72 -1.26 17.12
CA LYS A 56 -9.69 -0.40 17.78
C LYS A 56 -9.52 -0.39 19.29
N TRP A 57 -9.70 0.77 19.90
CA TRP A 57 -9.79 0.92 21.36
C TRP A 57 -10.85 1.97 21.72
N PRO A 58 -11.46 1.89 22.91
CA PRO A 58 -12.45 2.86 23.37
C PRO A 58 -11.82 4.24 23.59
N THR A 59 -12.57 5.30 23.29
CA THR A 59 -12.20 6.66 23.70
C THR A 59 -12.82 6.99 25.06
N LYS A 60 -12.34 8.06 25.71
CA LYS A 60 -12.98 8.58 26.94
C LYS A 60 -14.35 9.23 26.71
N ILE A 61 -14.71 9.48 25.46
CA ILE A 61 -16.01 10.02 25.09
C ILE A 61 -16.89 8.81 24.76
N ASP A 62 -17.94 8.62 25.56
CA ASP A 62 -18.79 7.44 25.45
C ASP A 62 -19.30 7.23 24.02
N ASP A 63 -19.19 5.98 23.56
CA ASP A 63 -19.66 5.43 22.27
C ASP A 63 -18.81 5.70 21.01
N VAL A 64 -17.62 6.32 21.12
CA VAL A 64 -16.68 6.44 20.00
C VAL A 64 -15.45 5.57 20.22
N SER A 65 -15.12 4.72 19.24
CA SER A 65 -13.86 3.97 19.21
C SER A 65 -12.84 4.64 18.30
N ARG A 66 -11.58 4.72 18.74
CA ARG A 66 -10.46 5.03 17.83
C ARG A 66 -10.22 3.86 16.91
N LYS A 67 -9.77 4.17 15.70
CA LYS A 67 -9.36 3.16 14.73
C LYS A 67 -8.05 3.59 14.09
N VAL A 68 -7.11 2.66 13.98
CA VAL A 68 -5.87 2.81 13.21
C VAL A 68 -5.60 1.53 12.43
N LEU A 69 -4.72 1.63 11.45
CA LEU A 69 -4.24 0.48 10.69
C LEU A 69 -2.82 0.13 11.14
N VAL A 70 -2.57 -1.13 11.46
CA VAL A 70 -1.20 -1.67 11.62
C VAL A 70 -0.90 -2.51 10.39
N ARG A 71 0.17 -2.15 9.68
CA ARG A 71 0.71 -2.90 8.55
C ARG A 71 2.04 -3.50 8.95
N ILE A 72 2.14 -4.82 8.86
CA ILE A 72 3.36 -5.58 9.09
C ILE A 72 3.83 -6.11 7.75
N TYR A 73 5.09 -5.83 7.40
CA TYR A 73 5.68 -6.28 6.14
C TYR A 73 6.04 -7.77 6.22
N GLY A 74 5.74 -8.52 5.16
CA GLY A 74 6.14 -9.93 5.07
C GLY A 74 7.65 -10.12 4.91
N GLU A 75 8.14 -11.30 5.29
CA GLU A 75 9.51 -11.74 4.98
C GLU A 75 9.63 -12.14 3.50
N GLY A 76 10.81 -11.91 2.90
CA GLY A 76 11.12 -12.36 1.54
C GLY A 76 10.58 -11.50 0.38
N VAL A 77 9.86 -10.40 0.65
CA VAL A 77 9.35 -9.50 -0.40
C VAL A 77 10.37 -8.46 -0.90
N GLU A 78 11.59 -8.48 -0.37
CA GLU A 78 12.66 -7.52 -0.69
C GLU A 78 13.11 -7.62 -2.16
N VAL A 79 12.93 -8.79 -2.78
CA VAL A 79 13.15 -8.98 -4.23
C VAL A 79 12.18 -8.13 -5.06
N PHE A 80 11.00 -7.81 -4.52
CA PHE A 80 9.97 -7.05 -5.23
C PHE A 80 9.99 -5.56 -4.88
N PHE A 81 10.39 -5.21 -3.65
CA PHE A 81 10.29 -3.85 -3.14
C PHE A 81 11.46 -3.49 -2.21
N ASP A 82 12.11 -2.36 -2.49
CA ASP A 82 13.02 -1.71 -1.54
C ASP A 82 12.17 -1.04 -0.44
N ARG A 83 12.32 -1.55 0.80
CA ARG A 83 11.53 -1.10 1.96
C ARG A 83 11.84 0.34 2.34
N ASP A 84 13.09 0.77 2.21
CA ASP A 84 13.50 2.12 2.58
C ASP A 84 12.92 3.15 1.59
N ASP A 85 12.94 2.82 0.30
CA ASP A 85 12.28 3.62 -0.73
C ASP A 85 10.76 3.65 -0.54
N GLU A 86 10.13 2.53 -0.20
CA GLU A 86 8.69 2.47 0.06
C GLU A 86 8.32 3.37 1.25
N ILE A 87 9.05 3.28 2.36
CA ILE A 87 8.80 4.08 3.55
C ILE A 87 9.02 5.57 3.26
N ARG A 88 10.12 5.94 2.58
CA ARG A 88 10.37 7.33 2.17
C ARG A 88 9.24 7.88 1.31
N THR A 89 8.80 7.09 0.32
CA THR A 89 7.71 7.43 -0.57
C THR A 89 6.41 7.63 0.22
N PHE A 90 6.08 6.67 1.09
CA PHE A 90 4.88 6.71 1.92
C PHE A 90 4.87 7.92 2.85
N GLU A 91 5.97 8.18 3.56
CA GLU A 91 6.12 9.35 4.43
C GLU A 91 5.92 10.66 3.68
N PHE A 92 6.44 10.74 2.45
CA PHE A 92 6.30 11.94 1.63
C PHE A 92 4.85 12.16 1.18
N ILE A 93 4.20 11.17 0.58
CA ILE A 93 2.80 11.30 0.12
C ILE A 93 1.85 11.59 1.29
N SER A 94 2.13 10.98 2.45
CA SER A 94 1.38 11.16 3.68
C SER A 94 1.45 12.60 4.19
N LYS A 95 2.64 13.21 4.16
CA LYS A 95 2.84 14.63 4.53
C LYS A 95 2.15 15.60 3.57
N HIS A 96 1.96 15.20 2.31
CA HIS A 96 1.27 15.99 1.30
C HIS A 96 -0.25 15.71 1.25
N GLY A 97 -0.78 14.89 2.16
CA GLY A 97 -2.20 14.57 2.22
C GLY A 97 -2.71 13.69 1.07
N GLN A 98 -1.80 13.06 0.32
CA GLN A 98 -2.12 12.19 -0.83
C GLN A 98 -2.14 10.70 -0.44
N GLY A 99 -2.62 10.42 0.77
CA GLY A 99 -2.69 9.08 1.34
C GLY A 99 -2.92 9.13 2.85
N PRO A 100 -3.02 7.96 3.52
CA PRO A 100 -3.20 7.92 4.95
C PRO A 100 -2.02 8.54 5.70
N ARG A 101 -2.30 9.24 6.80
CA ARG A 101 -1.29 9.75 7.73
C ARG A 101 -0.48 8.63 8.36
N LEU A 102 0.85 8.75 8.31
CA LEU A 102 1.76 7.89 9.08
C LEU A 102 1.70 8.32 10.55
N LEU A 103 1.28 7.41 11.42
CA LEU A 103 1.18 7.63 12.86
C LEU A 103 2.39 7.08 13.62
N GLY A 104 3.07 6.09 13.07
CA GLY A 104 4.30 5.55 13.65
C GLY A 104 4.97 4.50 12.79
N ARG A 105 6.25 4.26 13.05
CA ARG A 105 7.09 3.28 12.33
C ARG A 105 7.78 2.36 13.34
N PHE A 106 7.90 1.10 12.98
CA PHE A 106 8.68 0.10 13.70
C PHE A 106 9.46 -0.77 12.69
N PRO A 107 10.47 -1.55 13.11
CA PRO A 107 11.38 -2.23 12.17
C PRO A 107 10.68 -3.06 11.07
N ASN A 108 9.57 -3.72 11.40
CA ASN A 108 8.86 -4.61 10.48
C ASN A 108 7.50 -4.06 10.03
N GLY A 109 7.26 -2.75 10.11
CA GLY A 109 5.96 -2.21 9.73
C GLY A 109 5.70 -0.76 10.09
N ARG A 110 4.44 -0.38 9.96
CA ARG A 110 3.97 0.98 10.21
C ARG A 110 2.55 1.00 10.76
N ILE A 111 2.23 2.09 11.44
CA ILE A 111 0.89 2.41 11.91
C ILE A 111 0.39 3.61 11.12
N GLU A 112 -0.77 3.45 10.49
CA GLU A 112 -1.38 4.41 9.58
C GLU A 112 -2.74 4.86 10.15
N GLU A 113 -3.20 6.04 9.76
CA GLU A 113 -4.57 6.45 10.05
C GLU A 113 -5.57 5.50 9.39
N PHE A 114 -6.71 5.29 10.07
CA PHE A 114 -7.80 4.54 9.49
C PHE A 114 -8.72 5.45 8.69
N ILE A 115 -8.77 5.25 7.37
CA ILE A 115 -9.68 5.96 6.48
C ILE A 115 -11.06 5.31 6.55
N HIS A 116 -12.06 6.09 6.95
CA HIS A 116 -13.46 5.65 7.02
C HIS A 116 -14.12 5.74 5.64
N ALA A 117 -13.73 4.84 4.74
CA ALA A 117 -14.25 4.78 3.37
C ALA A 117 -14.50 3.34 2.93
N ARG A 118 -15.23 3.17 1.83
CA ARG A 118 -15.29 1.91 1.08
C ARG A 118 -14.34 1.98 -0.11
N THR A 119 -13.79 0.84 -0.51
CA THR A 119 -13.10 0.72 -1.80
C THR A 119 -14.10 0.82 -2.95
N LEU A 120 -13.67 1.42 -4.06
CA LEU A 120 -14.42 1.39 -5.32
C LEU A 120 -14.46 -0.05 -5.84
N SER A 121 -15.62 -0.45 -6.36
CA SER A 121 -15.84 -1.70 -7.07
C SER A 121 -15.61 -1.52 -8.56
N ALA A 122 -15.50 -2.62 -9.31
CA ALA A 122 -15.39 -2.55 -10.77
C ALA A 122 -16.54 -1.77 -11.42
N SER A 123 -17.76 -1.91 -10.91
CA SER A 123 -18.93 -1.17 -11.41
C SER A 123 -18.84 0.33 -11.15
N ASP A 124 -18.25 0.75 -10.02
CA ASP A 124 -18.06 2.18 -9.72
C ASP A 124 -17.08 2.84 -10.70
N LEU A 125 -16.09 2.10 -11.20
CA LEU A 125 -15.11 2.62 -12.16
C LEU A 125 -15.71 2.92 -13.55
N HIS A 126 -16.89 2.36 -13.85
CA HIS A 126 -17.62 2.64 -15.08
C HIS A 126 -18.51 3.89 -14.99
N ASP A 127 -18.70 4.43 -13.79
CA ASP A 127 -19.44 5.67 -13.60
C ASP A 127 -18.59 6.87 -14.09
N PRO A 128 -19.08 7.67 -15.06
CA PRO A 128 -18.31 8.79 -15.60
C PRO A 128 -17.93 9.84 -14.56
N GLU A 129 -18.80 10.15 -13.60
CA GLU A 129 -18.53 11.16 -12.56
C GLU A 129 -17.42 10.66 -11.62
N ILE A 130 -17.46 9.37 -11.24
CA ILE A 130 -16.39 8.76 -10.46
C ILE A 130 -15.08 8.73 -11.25
N SER A 131 -15.12 8.43 -12.54
CA SER A 131 -13.94 8.41 -13.41
C SER A 131 -13.28 9.79 -13.52
N ASP A 132 -14.08 10.85 -13.66
CA ASP A 132 -13.61 12.24 -13.67
C ASP A 132 -12.92 12.63 -12.36
N LEU A 133 -13.46 12.18 -11.22
CA LEU A 133 -12.84 12.38 -9.91
C LEU A 133 -11.52 11.61 -9.78
N ILE A 134 -11.44 10.37 -10.27
CA ILE A 134 -10.20 9.58 -10.29
C ILE A 134 -9.15 10.29 -11.14
N ALA A 135 -9.50 10.74 -12.35
CA ALA A 135 -8.57 11.44 -13.23
C ALA A 135 -8.03 12.73 -12.59
N SER A 136 -8.90 13.50 -11.93
CA SER A 136 -8.52 14.71 -11.20
C SER A 136 -7.56 14.40 -10.05
N LYS A 137 -7.84 13.35 -9.26
CA LYS A 137 -6.95 12.92 -8.16
C LYS A 137 -5.63 12.33 -8.64
N MET A 138 -5.63 11.57 -9.73
CA MET A 138 -4.40 11.08 -10.35
C MET A 138 -3.52 12.21 -10.86
N LYS A 139 -4.12 13.28 -11.40
CA LYS A 139 -3.37 14.49 -11.79
C LYS A 139 -2.72 15.16 -10.58
N GLU A 140 -3.49 15.43 -9.51
CA GLU A 140 -2.94 15.99 -8.26
C GLU A 140 -1.79 15.13 -7.71
N PHE A 141 -1.91 13.80 -7.78
CA PHE A 141 -0.89 12.87 -7.35
C PHE A 141 0.37 12.91 -8.23
N HIS A 142 0.21 12.98 -9.55
CA HIS A 142 1.33 13.07 -10.50
C HIS A 142 2.07 14.42 -10.43
N ASP A 143 1.40 15.48 -9.99
CA ASP A 143 2.00 16.81 -9.81
C ASP A 143 2.84 16.92 -8.52
N LEU A 144 2.86 15.89 -7.67
CA LEU A 144 3.74 15.86 -6.48
C LEU A 144 5.21 15.88 -6.89
N ASP A 145 5.96 16.84 -6.34
CA ASP A 145 7.41 16.91 -6.53
C ASP A 145 8.14 15.92 -5.60
N MET A 146 8.08 14.64 -5.97
CA MET A 146 8.68 13.56 -5.22
C MET A 146 10.21 13.70 -5.14
N PRO A 147 10.81 13.54 -3.94
CA PRO A 147 12.25 13.60 -3.78
C PRO A 147 12.91 12.35 -4.36
N GLY A 148 14.08 12.54 -4.98
CA GLY A 148 14.88 11.46 -5.56
C GLY A 148 14.94 11.52 -7.09
N PRO A 149 15.65 10.56 -7.71
CA PRO A 149 15.79 10.52 -9.15
C PRO A 149 14.42 10.20 -9.80
N LYS A 150 14.07 10.97 -10.85
CA LYS A 150 12.86 10.76 -11.65
C LYS A 150 13.10 9.76 -12.78
N ASN A 151 13.80 8.65 -12.49
CA ASN A 151 14.08 7.59 -13.45
C ASN A 151 12.90 6.62 -13.57
N VAL A 152 12.69 6.08 -14.77
CA VAL A 152 11.66 5.06 -15.01
C VAL A 152 12.11 3.75 -14.37
N ARG A 153 11.45 3.35 -13.27
CA ARG A 153 11.79 2.13 -12.52
C ARG A 153 11.22 0.83 -13.10
N LEU A 154 10.35 0.92 -14.12
CA LEU A 154 9.68 -0.24 -14.71
C LEU A 154 10.69 -1.23 -15.29
N TRP A 155 11.67 -0.74 -16.03
CA TRP A 155 12.62 -1.58 -16.77
C TRP A 155 13.54 -2.36 -15.85
N ASP A 156 14.12 -1.69 -14.84
CA ASP A 156 14.92 -2.35 -13.81
C ASP A 156 14.11 -3.41 -13.05
N ARG A 157 12.84 -3.13 -12.73
CA ARG A 157 11.96 -4.10 -12.06
C ARG A 157 11.69 -5.33 -12.90
N LEU A 158 11.36 -5.16 -14.19
CA LEU A 158 11.10 -6.28 -15.09
C LEU A 158 12.33 -7.18 -15.22
N ARG A 159 13.53 -6.60 -15.33
CA ARG A 159 14.79 -7.35 -15.39
C ARG A 159 15.09 -8.08 -14.09
N ASN A 160 14.88 -7.44 -12.94
CA ASN A 160 15.05 -8.07 -11.64
C ASN A 160 14.09 -9.26 -11.46
N TRP A 161 12.83 -9.11 -11.86
CA TRP A 161 11.85 -10.21 -11.81
C TRP A 161 12.19 -11.34 -12.79
N LEU A 162 12.68 -11.01 -13.98
CA LEU A 162 13.16 -12.02 -14.92
C LEU A 162 14.35 -12.81 -14.35
N GLY A 163 15.31 -12.12 -13.73
CA GLY A 163 16.44 -12.75 -13.04
C GLY A 163 15.97 -13.68 -11.92
N ALA A 164 15.04 -13.22 -11.08
CA ALA A 164 14.44 -14.02 -10.02
C ALA A 164 13.72 -15.26 -10.58
N ALA A 165 12.89 -15.10 -11.61
CA ALA A 165 12.19 -16.20 -12.27
C ALA A 165 13.18 -17.24 -12.80
N LYS A 166 14.21 -16.81 -13.55
CA LYS A 166 15.26 -17.70 -14.07
C LYS A 166 15.99 -18.46 -12.96
N SER A 167 16.24 -17.82 -11.82
CA SER A 167 16.93 -18.46 -10.68
C SER A 167 16.10 -19.53 -9.97
N LEU A 168 14.76 -19.43 -10.05
CA LEU A 168 13.82 -20.30 -9.36
C LEU A 168 13.24 -21.39 -10.27
N SER A 169 13.35 -21.23 -11.59
CA SER A 169 12.82 -22.16 -12.58
C SER A 169 13.79 -23.29 -12.93
N LEU A 170 13.23 -24.48 -13.15
CA LEU A 170 13.96 -25.56 -13.81
C LEU A 170 14.20 -25.21 -15.31
N PRO A 171 15.23 -25.78 -15.95
CA PRO A 171 15.52 -25.52 -17.37
C PRO A 171 14.33 -25.77 -18.30
N GLU A 172 13.52 -26.80 -18.01
CA GLU A 172 12.32 -27.14 -18.78
C GLU A 172 11.23 -26.08 -18.65
N GLU A 173 11.06 -25.53 -17.44
CA GLU A 173 10.08 -24.47 -17.15
C GLU A 173 10.53 -23.14 -17.77
N ALA A 174 11.80 -22.78 -17.62
CA ALA A 174 12.36 -21.56 -18.21
C ALA A 174 12.18 -21.55 -19.74
N LYS A 175 12.36 -22.72 -20.37
CA LYS A 175 12.11 -22.90 -21.80
C LYS A 175 10.61 -22.84 -22.14
N ALA A 176 9.75 -23.46 -21.34
CA ALA A 176 8.30 -23.46 -21.56
C ALA A 176 7.68 -22.06 -21.45
N PHE A 177 8.20 -21.23 -20.53
CA PHE A 177 7.79 -19.83 -20.37
C PHE A 177 8.61 -18.85 -21.21
N CYS A 178 9.51 -19.35 -22.07
CA CYS A 178 10.38 -18.55 -22.93
C CYS A 178 11.16 -17.45 -22.19
N LEU A 179 11.61 -17.70 -20.95
CA LEU A 179 12.29 -16.68 -20.13
C LEU A 179 13.58 -16.16 -20.80
N ASP A 180 14.18 -16.92 -21.70
CA ASP A 180 15.37 -16.51 -22.43
C ASP A 180 15.12 -15.38 -23.44
N THR A 181 13.89 -15.24 -23.96
CA THR A 181 13.53 -14.19 -24.94
C THR A 181 13.02 -12.92 -24.28
N VAL A 182 12.51 -13.01 -23.04
CA VAL A 182 11.88 -11.88 -22.33
C VAL A 182 12.84 -10.70 -22.15
N GLU A 183 14.14 -10.93 -21.97
CA GLU A 183 15.13 -9.84 -21.85
C GLU A 183 15.21 -9.00 -23.13
N GLU A 184 15.14 -9.65 -24.29
CA GLU A 184 15.14 -8.98 -25.58
C GLU A 184 13.84 -8.22 -25.80
N GLU A 185 12.69 -8.80 -25.43
CA GLU A 185 11.39 -8.12 -25.47
C GLU A 185 11.36 -6.88 -24.58
N ILE A 186 11.86 -6.96 -23.35
CA ILE A 186 12.00 -5.81 -22.44
C ILE A 186 12.84 -4.71 -23.11
N SER A 187 13.96 -5.08 -23.71
CA SER A 187 14.87 -4.13 -24.37
C SER A 187 14.25 -3.46 -25.60
N ILE A 188 13.48 -4.21 -26.40
CA ILE A 188 12.72 -3.67 -27.52
C ILE A 188 11.68 -2.67 -27.02
N LEU A 189 10.87 -3.04 -26.02
CA LEU A 189 9.84 -2.18 -25.46
C LEU A 189 10.43 -0.90 -24.84
N GLU A 190 11.55 -1.02 -24.12
CA GLU A 190 12.24 0.12 -23.54
C GLU A 190 12.72 1.09 -24.62
N LYS A 191 13.29 0.58 -25.71
CA LYS A 191 13.72 1.42 -26.84
C LYS A 191 12.54 2.11 -27.52
N GLU A 192 11.47 1.39 -27.81
CA GLU A 192 10.30 1.96 -28.50
C GLU A 192 9.59 3.02 -27.65
N LEU A 193 9.47 2.79 -26.34
CA LEU A 193 8.78 3.71 -25.43
C LEU A 193 9.66 4.88 -24.94
N SER A 194 10.98 4.71 -24.88
CA SER A 194 11.91 5.81 -24.55
C SER A 194 12.07 6.82 -25.68
N GLY A 195 11.83 6.42 -26.93
CA GLY A 195 11.97 7.28 -28.10
C GLY A 195 10.75 8.18 -28.40
N ALA A 196 9.56 7.86 -27.91
CA ALA A 196 8.32 8.37 -28.51
C ALA A 196 7.60 9.51 -27.75
N TYR A 197 7.86 9.79 -26.46
CA TYR A 197 6.99 10.70 -25.71
C TYR A 197 7.72 11.59 -24.70
N GLN A 198 8.28 12.70 -25.19
CA GLN A 198 8.67 13.81 -24.31
C GLN A 198 7.46 14.63 -23.80
N ARG A 199 6.24 14.44 -24.31
CA ARG A 199 5.01 15.08 -23.81
C ARG A 199 3.75 14.25 -24.14
N ILE A 200 3.41 13.24 -23.34
CA ILE A 200 2.00 12.93 -23.07
C ILE A 200 1.77 13.55 -21.69
N GLY A 201 1.25 14.76 -21.60
CA GLY A 201 -0.15 15.04 -21.86
C GLY A 201 -0.71 15.50 -20.52
N SER A 202 -0.49 16.79 -20.22
CA SER A 202 -1.33 17.50 -19.26
C SER A 202 -2.78 17.21 -19.64
N LEU A 203 -3.52 16.46 -18.81
CA LEU A 203 -4.97 16.33 -18.96
C LEU A 203 -5.55 17.74 -18.89
N GLY A 204 -5.83 18.29 -20.07
CA GLY A 204 -6.11 19.70 -20.24
C GLY A 204 -6.08 20.15 -21.70
N ASP A 205 -6.47 19.29 -22.64
CA ASP A 205 -6.89 19.79 -23.95
C ASP A 205 -8.32 19.31 -24.23
N LYS A 206 -9.26 20.22 -23.99
CA LYS A 206 -10.61 20.18 -24.54
C LYS A 206 -10.49 20.32 -26.06
N THR A 207 -10.63 19.25 -26.84
CA THR A 207 -11.28 19.25 -28.16
C THR A 207 -11.36 17.85 -28.79
N MET A 208 -12.56 17.51 -29.31
CA MET A 208 -12.92 16.41 -30.23
C MET A 208 -12.76 14.97 -29.67
N PHE A 209 -13.80 14.16 -29.46
CA PHE A 209 -15.17 14.09 -29.99
C PHE A 209 -16.18 13.79 -28.88
#